data_AF-A0A2T2WFE4-F1
#
_entry.id   AF-A0A2T2WFE4-F1
#
_cell.length_a   1.000
_cell.length_b   1.000
_cell.length_c   1.000
_cell.angle_alpha   90.00
_cell.angle_beta   90.00
_cell.angle_gamma   90.00
#
_symmetry.space_group_name_H-M   'P 1'
#
loop_
_entity.id
_entity.type
_entity.pdbx_description
1 polymer ?
#
loop_
_entity_poly.entity_id
_entity_poly.type
_entity_poly.pdbx_seq_one_letter_code
_entity_poly.pdbx_strand_id
1 'polypeptide(L)'
;MGFGPKASSVESGVRAVKDLIELLYPEHATASSLSLVEHSTRALLSAGAALTFENIDRFWRDPKWRAEIMKLWPEPISGPWDSHDNQVLSPDALDKDFGWLLRDRIQATQSFLPDEEDSDPYALT
;
A
#
# COMPACT_ATOMS: atom_id res chain seq x y z
N MET A 1 -16.26 -19.68 -21.00
CA MET A 1 -14.82 -19.73 -20.73
C MET A 1 -14.39 -18.33 -20.31
N GLY A 2 -13.96 -18.12 -19.06
CA GLY A 2 -13.52 -16.80 -18.58
C GLY A 2 -12.01 -16.70 -18.67
N PHE A 3 -11.50 -15.88 -19.59
CA PHE A 3 -10.09 -15.53 -19.70
C PHE A 3 -9.84 -14.27 -18.87
N GLY A 4 -8.99 -14.41 -17.85
CA GLY A 4 -8.52 -13.35 -16.97
C GLY A 4 -7.74 -14.01 -15.83
N PRO A 5 -6.56 -13.50 -15.44
CA PRO A 5 -5.84 -14.06 -14.31
C PRO A 5 -6.72 -13.91 -13.06
N LYS A 6 -7.31 -15.01 -12.61
CA LYS A 6 -7.81 -15.10 -11.24
C LYS A 6 -6.56 -14.97 -10.37
N ALA A 7 -6.39 -13.88 -9.62
CA ALA A 7 -5.31 -13.78 -8.65
C ALA A 7 -5.38 -15.04 -7.77
N SER A 8 -4.42 -15.95 -7.96
CA SER A 8 -4.62 -17.38 -7.61
C SER A 8 -4.47 -17.67 -6.12
N SER A 9 -4.03 -16.70 -5.33
CA SER A 9 -4.04 -16.68 -3.86
C SER A 9 -3.54 -15.31 -3.38
N VAL A 10 -3.81 -14.96 -2.12
CA VAL A 10 -3.21 -13.78 -1.46
C VAL A 10 -1.68 -13.79 -1.64
N GLU A 11 -1.04 -14.95 -1.44
CA GLU A 11 0.41 -15.11 -1.57
C GLU A 11 0.93 -14.84 -2.99
N SER A 12 0.16 -15.18 -4.02
CA SER A 12 0.50 -14.83 -5.40
C SER A 12 0.51 -13.32 -5.61
N GLY A 13 -0.46 -12.61 -5.03
CA GLY A 13 -0.51 -11.14 -5.04
C GLY A 13 0.63 -10.50 -4.25
N VAL A 14 0.94 -11.04 -3.06
CA VAL A 14 2.08 -10.60 -2.24
C VAL A 14 3.40 -10.73 -3.01
N ARG A 15 3.61 -11.89 -3.65
CA ARG A 15 4.81 -12.13 -4.47
C ARG A 15 4.89 -11.18 -5.66
N ALA A 16 3.79 -10.98 -6.40
CA ALA A 16 3.78 -10.08 -7.54
C ALA A 16 4.17 -8.64 -7.16
N VAL A 17 3.71 -8.16 -5.99
CA VAL A 17 4.05 -6.83 -5.49
C VAL A 17 5.52 -6.76 -5.08
N LYS A 18 6.01 -7.78 -4.37
CA LYS A 18 7.44 -7.87 -4.01
C LYS A 18 8.33 -7.82 -5.24
N ASP A 19 8.08 -8.70 -6.22
CA ASP A 19 8.85 -8.80 -7.46
C ASP A 19 8.82 -7.46 -8.22
N LEU A 20 7.70 -6.73 -8.18
CA LEU A 20 7.56 -5.42 -8.79
C LEU A 20 8.37 -4.33 -8.06
N ILE A 21 8.42 -4.34 -6.72
CA ILE A 21 9.26 -3.41 -5.96
C ILE A 21 10.75 -3.69 -6.20
N GLU A 22 11.15 -4.96 -6.21
CA GLU A 22 12.53 -5.37 -6.52
C GLU A 22 12.96 -4.93 -7.93
N LEU A 23 12.05 -4.97 -8.90
CA LEU A 23 12.32 -4.56 -10.27
C LEU A 23 12.39 -3.03 -10.44
N LEU A 24 11.47 -2.30 -9.82
CA LEU A 24 11.31 -0.86 -10.05
C LEU A 24 12.17 0.00 -9.13
N TYR A 25 12.46 -0.46 -7.92
CA TYR A 25 13.18 0.30 -6.89
C TYR A 25 14.26 -0.55 -6.21
N PRO A 26 15.23 -1.10 -6.98
CA PRO A 26 16.22 -2.04 -6.44
C PRO A 26 17.05 -1.44 -5.30
N GLU A 27 17.31 -0.13 -5.30
CA GLU A 27 18.01 0.58 -4.22
C GLU A 27 17.22 0.68 -2.90
N HIS A 28 15.89 0.53 -2.95
CA HIS A 28 14.99 0.60 -1.79
C HIS A 28 14.36 -0.77 -1.44
N ALA A 29 14.67 -1.81 -2.21
CA ALA A 29 14.23 -3.19 -2.01
C ALA A 29 15.09 -3.92 -0.97
N THR A 30 15.32 -3.30 0.20
CA THR A 30 16.04 -3.95 1.30
C THR A 30 15.18 -5.08 1.90
N ALA A 31 15.81 -6.08 2.50
CA ALA A 31 15.09 -7.22 3.10
C ALA A 31 14.05 -6.77 4.15
N SER A 32 14.35 -5.72 4.91
CA SER A 32 13.46 -5.12 5.90
C SER A 32 12.26 -4.42 5.24
N SER A 33 12.53 -3.55 4.26
CA SER A 33 11.48 -2.86 3.47
C SER A 33 10.55 -3.84 2.77
N LEU A 34 11.11 -4.85 2.08
CA LEU A 34 10.34 -5.89 1.40
C LEU A 34 9.49 -6.70 2.39
N SER A 35 10.00 -7.00 3.58
CA SER A 35 9.21 -7.69 4.60
C SER A 35 8.00 -6.85 5.03
N LEU A 36 8.16 -5.54 5.21
CA LEU A 36 7.05 -4.65 5.55
C LEU A 36 6.02 -4.54 4.41
N VAL A 37 6.50 -4.47 3.15
CA VAL A 37 5.64 -4.52 1.95
C VAL A 37 4.85 -5.82 1.91
N GLU A 38 5.50 -6.96 2.13
CA GLU A 38 4.85 -8.28 2.12
C GLU A 38 3.75 -8.38 3.17
N HIS A 39 4.03 -7.99 4.42
CA HIS A 39 3.04 -8.01 5.50
C HIS A 39 1.87 -7.09 5.20
N SER A 40 2.13 -5.85 4.77
CA SER A 40 1.09 -4.87 4.47
C SER A 40 0.21 -5.34 3.31
N THR A 41 0.83 -5.88 2.26
CA THR A 41 0.13 -6.41 1.08
C THR A 41 -0.75 -7.59 1.46
N ARG A 42 -0.22 -8.53 2.24
CA ARG A 42 -0.98 -9.67 2.75
C ARG A 42 -2.19 -9.23 3.56
N ALA A 43 -2.00 -8.28 4.48
CA ALA A 43 -3.07 -7.74 5.32
C ALA A 43 -4.22 -7.14 4.49
N LEU A 44 -3.89 -6.31 3.48
CA LEU A 44 -4.90 -5.67 2.65
C LEU A 44 -5.61 -6.64 1.71
N LEU A 45 -4.85 -7.52 1.04
CA LEU A 45 -5.42 -8.52 0.12
C LEU A 45 -6.31 -9.51 0.86
N SER A 46 -5.92 -9.98 2.04
CA SER A 46 -6.73 -10.88 2.87
C SER A 46 -8.01 -10.23 3.37
N ALA A 47 -8.02 -8.92 3.60
CA ALA A 47 -9.21 -8.16 3.96
C ALA A 47 -10.10 -7.82 2.76
N GLY A 48 -9.68 -8.14 1.53
CA GLY A 48 -10.35 -7.69 0.30
C GLY A 48 -10.31 -6.17 0.10
N ALA A 49 -9.39 -5.47 0.78
CA ALA A 49 -9.20 -4.04 0.63
C ALA A 49 -8.44 -3.72 -0.65
N ALA A 50 -8.67 -2.53 -1.22
CA ALA A 50 -7.92 -2.08 -2.40
C ALA A 50 -6.44 -1.96 -2.07
N LEU A 51 -5.59 -2.61 -2.87
CA LEU A 51 -4.14 -2.55 -2.70
C LEU A 51 -3.59 -1.29 -3.38
N THR A 52 -3.45 -0.22 -2.60
CA THR A 52 -2.81 1.03 -3.03
C THR A 52 -1.78 1.48 -2.00
N PHE A 53 -0.83 2.32 -2.41
CA PHE A 53 0.20 2.84 -1.50
C PHE A 53 -0.41 3.71 -0.40
N GLU A 54 -1.50 4.43 -0.68
CA GLU A 54 -2.27 5.20 0.31
C GLU A 54 -2.90 4.29 1.36
N ASN A 55 -3.48 3.16 0.94
CA ASN A 55 -4.07 2.21 1.88
C ASN A 55 -3.00 1.49 2.70
N ILE A 56 -1.82 1.24 2.13
CA ILE A 56 -0.67 0.74 2.90
C ILE A 56 -0.25 1.79 3.94
N ASP A 57 -0.02 3.05 3.55
CA ASP A 57 0.36 4.12 4.50
C ASP A 57 -0.70 4.32 5.60
N ARG A 58 -1.98 4.34 5.22
CA ARG A 58 -3.11 4.43 6.15
C ARG A 58 -3.14 3.26 7.14
N PHE A 59 -2.81 2.04 6.70
CA PHE A 59 -2.78 0.87 7.59
C PHE A 59 -1.80 1.06 8.74
N TRP A 60 -0.66 1.72 8.48
CA TRP A 60 0.35 1.99 9.51
C TRP A 60 -0.03 3.19 10.38
N ARG A 61 -0.57 4.25 9.78
CA ARG A 61 -0.82 5.53 10.46
C ARG A 61 -2.17 5.65 11.16
N ASP A 62 -3.20 4.95 10.71
CA ASP A 62 -4.56 5.03 11.26
C ASP A 62 -4.88 3.75 12.05
N PRO A 63 -4.64 3.71 13.37
CA PRO A 63 -4.87 2.51 14.19
C PRO A 63 -6.33 2.09 14.22
N LYS A 64 -7.29 3.04 14.07
CA LYS A 64 -8.72 2.72 14.05
C LYS A 64 -9.07 1.99 12.77
N TRP A 65 -8.64 2.52 11.63
CA TRP A 65 -8.86 1.87 10.35
C TRP A 65 -8.12 0.54 10.23
N ARG A 66 -6.89 0.45 10.76
CA ARG A 66 -6.19 -0.85 10.89
C ARG A 66 -7.05 -1.86 11.62
N ALA A 67 -7.59 -1.52 12.79
CA ALA A 67 -8.45 -2.42 13.55
C ALA A 67 -9.75 -2.80 12.81
N GLU A 68 -10.27 -1.93 11.93
CA GLU A 68 -11.39 -2.26 11.04
C GLU A 68 -10.99 -3.26 9.96
N ILE A 69 -9.85 -3.06 9.31
CA ILE A 69 -9.29 -3.98 8.30
C ILE A 69 -9.02 -5.36 8.91
N MET A 70 -8.46 -5.42 10.11
CA MET A 70 -8.14 -6.67 10.80
C MET A 70 -9.38 -7.54 11.06
N LYS A 71 -10.56 -6.95 11.24
CA LYS A 71 -11.83 -7.67 11.45
C LYS A 71 -12.36 -8.34 10.19
N LEU A 72 -11.86 -7.95 9.01
CA LEU A 72 -12.29 -8.49 7.73
C LEU A 72 -11.49 -9.73 7.32
N TRP A 73 -10.43 -10.07 8.06
CA TRP A 73 -9.61 -11.22 7.73
C TRP A 73 -10.36 -12.54 7.97
N PRO A 74 -10.31 -13.49 7.02
CA PRO A 74 -10.92 -14.80 7.21
C PRO A 74 -10.21 -15.62 8.30
N GLU A 75 -8.91 -15.38 8.50
CA GLU A 75 -8.08 -15.98 9.54
C GLU A 75 -7.16 -14.91 10.16
N PRO A 76 -6.81 -15.00 11.46
CA PRO A 76 -5.90 -14.05 12.09
C PRO A 76 -4.52 -14.03 11.39
N ILE A 77 -4.07 -12.83 11.01
CA ILE A 77 -2.78 -12.62 10.37
C ILE A 77 -1.84 -11.95 11.37
N SER A 78 -0.72 -12.61 11.64
CA SER A 78 0.35 -12.01 12.43
C SER A 78 1.17 -11.01 11.61
N GLY A 79 1.62 -9.95 12.26
CA GLY A 79 2.48 -8.97 11.64
C GLY A 79 3.11 -7.99 12.62
N PRO A 80 3.92 -7.03 12.10
CA PRO A 80 4.65 -6.08 12.93
C PRO A 80 3.76 -5.16 13.78
N TRP A 81 2.46 -5.12 13.49
CA TRP A 81 1.44 -4.36 14.21
C TRP A 81 0.90 -5.07 15.47
N ASP A 82 1.15 -6.36 15.68
CA ASP A 82 0.51 -7.16 16.75
C ASP A 82 0.82 -6.63 18.18
N SER A 83 1.94 -5.92 18.36
CA SER A 83 2.32 -5.30 19.64
C SER A 83 1.90 -3.83 19.76
N HIS A 84 1.16 -3.32 18.77
CA HIS A 84 1.00 -1.89 18.52
C HIS A 84 -0.45 -1.48 18.23
N ASP A 85 -1.44 -2.24 18.69
CA ASP A 85 -2.86 -2.12 18.32
C ASP A 85 -3.39 -0.68 18.24
N ASN A 86 -3.03 0.19 19.18
CA ASN A 86 -3.50 1.58 19.25
C ASN A 86 -2.45 2.65 18.90
N GLN A 87 -1.30 2.26 18.33
CA GLN A 87 -0.22 3.19 18.01
C GLN A 87 -0.23 3.57 16.54
N VAL A 88 0.04 4.87 16.30
CA VAL A 88 0.41 5.37 14.98
C VAL A 88 1.83 4.87 14.70
N LEU A 89 1.98 4.06 13.66
CA LEU A 89 3.27 3.58 13.21
C LEU A 89 3.66 4.39 11.99
N SER A 90 4.68 5.24 12.13
CA SER A 90 5.19 5.99 10.98
C SER A 90 6.04 5.04 10.12
N PRO A 91 5.72 4.82 8.83
CA PRO A 91 6.52 3.98 7.93
C PRO A 91 8.01 4.32 7.94
N ASP A 92 8.36 5.61 7.97
CA ASP A 92 9.75 6.10 8.07
C ASP A 92 10.49 5.67 9.34
N ALA A 93 9.77 5.51 10.45
CA ALA A 93 10.34 5.10 11.72
C ALA A 93 10.51 3.58 11.80
N LEU A 94 9.74 2.84 11.00
CA LEU A 94 9.87 1.38 10.87
C LEU A 94 11.06 1.03 9.96
N ASP A 95 11.12 1.64 8.78
CA ASP A 95 12.19 1.46 7.82
C ASP A 95 12.22 2.64 6.84
N LYS A 96 13.41 3.22 6.65
CA LYS A 96 13.59 4.43 5.83
C LYS A 96 13.23 4.19 4.36
N ASP A 97 13.52 2.99 3.83
CA ASP A 97 13.32 2.65 2.42
C ASP A 97 11.85 2.32 2.19
N PHE A 98 11.20 1.67 3.16
CA PHE A 98 9.75 1.50 3.16
C PHE A 98 9.01 2.84 3.19
N GLY A 99 9.41 3.74 4.10
CA GLY A 99 8.83 5.09 4.18
C GLY A 99 9.05 5.91 2.91
N TRP A 100 10.23 5.78 2.28
CA TRP A 100 10.51 6.38 0.98
C TRP A 100 9.56 5.87 -0.10
N LEU A 101 9.40 4.54 -0.24
CA LEU A 101 8.53 3.93 -1.25
C LEU A 101 7.09 4.43 -1.16
N LEU A 102 6.52 4.49 0.05
CA LEU A 102 5.15 4.97 0.23
C LEU A 102 5.02 6.45 -0.17
N ARG A 103 5.95 7.30 0.27
CA ARG A 103 5.90 8.73 -0.07
C ARG A 103 6.05 8.98 -1.57
N ASP A 104 7.06 8.38 -2.19
CA ASP A 104 7.33 8.55 -3.61
C ASP A 104 6.11 8.16 -4.45
N ARG A 105 5.51 7.01 -4.15
CA ARG A 105 4.36 6.51 -4.91
C ARG A 105 3.07 7.28 -4.68
N ILE A 106 2.82 7.74 -3.46
CA ILE A 106 1.67 8.60 -3.16
C ILE A 106 1.83 9.95 -3.87
N GLN A 107 3.03 10.56 -3.83
CA GLN A 107 3.31 11.82 -4.51
C GLN A 107 3.23 11.71 -6.03
N ALA A 108 3.76 10.62 -6.60
CA ALA A 108 3.64 10.34 -8.03
C ALA A 108 2.16 10.24 -8.44
N THR A 109 1.33 9.51 -7.68
CA THR A 109 -0.10 9.36 -7.98
C THR A 109 -0.85 10.70 -7.91
N GLN A 110 -0.50 11.57 -6.96
CA GLN A 110 -1.09 12.90 -6.83
C GLN A 110 -0.65 13.88 -7.93
N SER A 111 0.60 13.77 -8.40
CA SER A 111 1.15 14.62 -9.46
C SER A 111 0.61 14.29 -10.85
N PHE A 112 0.00 13.11 -11.02
CA PHE A 112 -0.60 12.65 -12.28
C PHE A 112 -2.10 12.95 -12.41
N LEU A 113 -2.72 13.59 -11.41
CA LEU A 113 -4.03 14.21 -11.59
C LEU A 113 -3.79 15.53 -12.34
N PRO A 114 -4.14 15.64 -13.64
CA PRO A 114 -4.12 16.94 -14.29
C PRO A 114 -5.09 17.85 -13.53
N ASP A 115 -4.70 19.11 -13.34
CA ASP A 115 -5.63 20.18 -13.00
C ASP A 115 -6.73 20.21 -14.07
N GLU A 116 -7.81 19.43 -13.91
CA GLU A 116 -9.07 19.61 -14.64
C GLU A 116 -9.80 20.84 -14.08
N GLU A 117 -9.13 21.98 -14.02
CA GLU A 117 -9.73 23.30 -13.85
C GLU A 117 -8.89 24.35 -14.58
N ASP A 118 -8.83 24.25 -15.90
CA ASP A 118 -8.74 25.45 -16.74
C ASP A 118 -9.97 25.48 -17.66
N SER A 119 -11.13 25.54 -17.01
CA SER A 119 -12.31 26.10 -17.65
C SER A 119 -12.21 27.61 -17.48
N ASP A 120 -11.66 28.28 -18.49
CA ASP A 120 -11.77 29.73 -18.62
C ASP A 120 -13.02 30.05 -19.47
N PRO A 121 -14.20 30.31 -18.87
CA PRO A 121 -15.36 30.78 -19.62
C PRO A 121 -15.22 32.23 -20.12
N TYR A 122 -14.05 32.87 -19.97
CA TYR A 122 -13.81 34.27 -20.36
C TYR A 122 -12.64 34.48 -21.34
N ALA A 123 -12.39 33.54 -22.26
CA ALA A 123 -11.62 33.84 -23.48
C ALA A 123 -12.40 34.81 -24.39
N LEU A 124 -12.50 36.07 -23.96
CA LEU A 124 -12.97 37.23 -24.71
C LEU A 124 -11.75 37.99 -25.23
N THR A 125 -11.42 37.79 -26.51
CA THR A 125 -11.03 38.85 -27.45
C THR A 125 -11.37 38.42 -28.87
#